data_AF-A0A4R6VWY9-F1
#
_entry.id   AF-A0A4R6VWY9-F1
#
_cell.length_a   1.000
_cell.length_b   1.000
_cell.length_c   1.000
_cell.angle_alpha   90.00
_cell.angle_beta   90.00
_cell.angle_gamma   90.00
#
_symmetry.space_group_name_H-M   'P 1'
#
loop_
_entity.id
_entity.type
_entity.pdbx_description
1 polymer ?
#
loop_
_entity_poly.entity_id
_entity_poly.type
_entity_poly.pdbx_seq_one_letter_code
_entity_poly.pdbx_strand_id
1 'polypeptide(L)'
;MTNFITDIQSYLQSYFQPTNTHAAACALSEDELEQLIASGTYPSASYQVQHHFQCTSFVADKKQHTNQAWHRSSHQNWHQALKQNHIKTETQAFELFTSIYLEAHQVHFDSPLGQAMQHFWPTIATLPEEVYLNASWSYFQQGVYGVCSRDGLPETIFKKQCGVKFIDHLMAQQAQFSNVEVEQILQIIDWLDHAAAPFAPHETATSSRQRCIINARIHFRQFLTADNISR
;
A
#
# COMPACT_ATOMS: atom_id res chain seq x y z
N MET A 1 22.60 -10.00 -15.05
CA MET A 1 21.75 -11.04 -14.43
C MET A 1 21.53 -10.63 -13.00
N THR A 2 20.31 -10.19 -12.66
CA THR A 2 19.92 -9.81 -11.31
C THR A 2 19.86 -11.07 -10.44
N ASN A 3 20.49 -11.05 -9.27
CA ASN A 3 20.45 -12.16 -8.34
C ASN A 3 19.15 -12.02 -7.53
N PHE A 4 18.10 -12.72 -7.97
CA PHE A 4 16.76 -12.66 -7.38
C PHE A 4 16.78 -12.75 -5.85
N ILE A 5 17.64 -13.61 -5.28
CA ILE A 5 17.79 -13.79 -3.82
C ILE A 5 18.31 -12.51 -3.17
N THR A 6 19.35 -11.91 -3.75
CA THR A 6 19.92 -10.65 -3.24
C THR A 6 18.90 -9.51 -3.37
N ASP A 7 18.18 -9.45 -4.49
CA ASP A 7 17.23 -8.36 -4.75
C ASP A 7 16.02 -8.40 -3.78
N ILE A 8 15.45 -9.59 -3.54
CA ILE A 8 14.32 -9.71 -2.59
C ILE A 8 14.78 -9.46 -1.15
N GLN A 9 15.98 -9.91 -0.78
CA GLN A 9 16.51 -9.69 0.55
C GLN A 9 16.79 -8.20 0.81
N SER A 10 17.42 -7.50 -0.14
CA SER A 10 17.65 -6.05 -0.03
C SER A 10 16.34 -5.27 0.01
N TYR A 11 15.33 -5.68 -0.77
CA TYR A 11 13.99 -5.09 -0.71
C TYR A 11 13.35 -5.26 0.66
N LEU A 12 13.32 -6.49 1.19
CA LEU A 12 12.73 -6.78 2.49
C LEU A 12 13.42 -6.00 3.61
N GLN A 13 14.75 -5.97 3.63
CA GLN A 13 15.52 -5.22 4.63
C GLN A 13 15.32 -3.70 4.55
N SER A 14 14.91 -3.17 3.39
CA SER A 14 14.71 -1.73 3.19
C SER A 14 13.35 -1.24 3.67
N TYR A 15 12.32 -2.09 3.65
CA TYR A 15 10.93 -1.69 3.90
C TYR A 15 10.24 -2.48 5.01
N PHE A 16 10.75 -3.66 5.35
CA PHE A 16 10.14 -4.59 6.28
C PHE A 16 11.09 -5.01 7.40
N GLN A 17 10.52 -5.57 8.45
CA GLN A 17 11.22 -6.09 9.61
C GLN A 17 10.74 -7.52 9.91
N PRO A 18 11.66 -8.44 10.23
CA PRO A 18 11.29 -9.73 10.82
C PRO A 18 10.44 -9.57 12.09
N THR A 19 9.56 -10.54 12.39
CA THR A 19 8.69 -10.53 13.60
C THR A 19 9.42 -10.11 14.87
N ASN A 20 10.53 -10.75 15.22
CA ASN A 20 11.29 -10.43 16.43
C ASN A 20 11.77 -8.97 16.48
N THR A 21 12.24 -8.43 15.35
CA THR A 21 12.74 -7.06 15.22
C THR A 21 11.58 -6.06 15.29
N HIS A 22 10.46 -6.41 14.67
CA HIS A 22 9.25 -5.58 14.66
C HIS A 22 8.58 -5.51 16.04
N ALA A 23 8.45 -6.66 16.71
CA ALA A 23 7.96 -6.75 18.08
C ALA A 23 8.83 -5.90 19.02
N ALA A 24 10.16 -6.04 18.93
CA ALA A 24 11.08 -5.23 19.72
C ALA A 24 10.96 -3.73 19.43
N ALA A 25 10.78 -3.32 18.16
CA ALA A 25 10.55 -1.92 17.80
C ALA A 25 9.23 -1.37 18.37
N CYS A 26 8.23 -2.23 18.55
CA CYS A 26 6.97 -1.91 19.22
C CYS A 26 7.06 -1.96 20.75
N ALA A 27 8.21 -2.35 21.33
CA ALA A 27 8.36 -2.68 22.75
C ALA A 27 7.38 -3.78 23.22
N LEU A 28 7.24 -4.82 22.39
CA LEU A 28 6.46 -6.03 22.63
C LEU A 28 7.38 -7.26 22.56
N SER A 29 6.97 -8.33 23.22
CA SER A 29 7.41 -9.70 22.90
C SER A 29 6.76 -10.20 21.62
N GLU A 30 7.32 -11.27 21.03
CA GLU A 30 6.72 -11.92 19.85
C GLU A 30 5.32 -12.47 20.17
N ASP A 31 5.14 -13.06 21.36
CA ASP A 31 3.84 -13.57 21.83
C ASP A 31 2.79 -12.46 21.94
N GLU A 32 3.15 -11.29 22.48
CA GLU A 32 2.22 -10.14 22.57
C GLU A 32 1.83 -9.63 21.18
N LEU A 33 2.78 -9.55 20.24
CA LEU A 33 2.48 -9.17 18.86
C LEU A 33 1.55 -10.20 18.20
N GLU A 34 1.81 -11.49 18.38
CA GLU A 34 0.95 -12.55 17.86
C GLU A 34 -0.46 -12.50 18.45
N GLN A 35 -0.62 -12.17 19.74
CA GLN A 35 -1.93 -11.98 20.37
C GLN A 35 -2.68 -10.77 19.79
N LEU A 36 -1.99 -9.67 19.49
CA LEU A 36 -2.60 -8.50 18.85
C LEU A 36 -3.06 -8.82 17.42
N ILE A 37 -2.28 -9.60 16.67
CA ILE A 37 -2.66 -10.06 15.32
C ILE A 37 -3.84 -11.03 15.41
N ALA A 38 -3.78 -12.01 16.30
CA ALA A 38 -4.83 -13.02 16.48
C ALA A 38 -6.16 -12.42 16.96
N SER A 39 -6.10 -11.33 17.73
CA SER A 39 -7.29 -10.56 18.16
C SER A 39 -7.82 -9.60 17.10
N GLY A 40 -7.20 -9.54 15.92
CA GLY A 40 -7.61 -8.67 14.82
C GLY A 40 -7.30 -7.18 15.02
N THR A 41 -6.63 -6.79 16.11
CA THR A 41 -6.31 -5.37 16.40
C THR A 41 -5.10 -4.86 15.62
N TYR A 42 -4.25 -5.77 15.16
CA TYR A 42 -2.99 -5.47 14.50
C TYR A 42 -2.87 -6.19 13.15
N PRO A 43 -2.30 -5.55 12.11
CA PRO A 43 -2.11 -6.19 10.83
C PRO A 43 -1.12 -7.36 10.90
N SER A 44 -1.41 -8.42 10.15
CA SER A 44 -0.50 -9.54 9.92
C SER A 44 0.73 -9.11 9.13
N ALA A 45 1.76 -9.98 9.12
CA ALA A 45 2.94 -9.80 8.30
C ALA A 45 2.58 -9.74 6.80
N SER A 46 3.28 -8.88 6.05
CA SER A 46 3.06 -8.68 4.61
C SER A 46 3.76 -9.72 3.74
N TYR A 47 4.86 -10.30 4.22
CA TYR A 47 5.56 -11.39 3.54
C TYR A 47 5.84 -12.56 4.47
N GLN A 48 5.86 -13.76 3.90
CA GLN A 48 6.37 -14.99 4.50
C GLN A 48 7.52 -15.49 3.64
N VAL A 49 8.70 -15.65 4.22
CA VAL A 49 9.90 -16.09 3.51
C VAL A 49 10.34 -17.43 4.07
N GLN A 50 10.33 -18.44 3.20
CA GLN A 50 10.79 -19.78 3.52
C GLN A 50 12.20 -20.00 2.95
N HIS A 51 13.16 -20.25 3.83
CA HIS A 51 14.51 -20.64 3.43
C HIS A 51 14.69 -22.14 3.57
N HIS A 52 15.22 -22.74 2.52
CA HIS A 52 15.58 -24.15 2.44
C HIS A 52 17.09 -24.22 2.24
N PHE A 53 17.82 -24.53 3.30
CA PHE A 53 19.28 -24.67 3.26
C PHE A 53 19.67 -26.14 3.33
N GLN A 54 20.49 -26.58 2.38
CA GLN A 54 21.08 -27.91 2.38
C GLN A 54 22.59 -27.78 2.20
N CYS A 55 23.34 -28.39 3.10
CA CYS A 55 24.78 -28.54 3.01
C CYS A 55 25.10 -30.04 3.05
N THR A 56 25.80 -30.50 2.02
CA THR A 56 26.29 -31.88 1.93
C THR A 56 27.81 -31.82 1.97
N SER A 57 28.40 -32.58 2.89
CA SER A 57 29.84 -32.70 3.04
C SER A 57 30.24 -34.17 3.10
N PHE A 58 31.53 -34.46 3.00
CA PHE A 58 32.05 -35.82 3.15
C PHE A 58 31.81 -36.44 4.54
N VAL A 59 31.47 -35.62 5.55
CA VAL A 59 31.29 -36.06 6.93
C VAL A 59 29.81 -36.19 7.29
N ALA A 60 28.98 -35.23 6.85
CA ALA A 60 27.56 -35.21 7.16
C ALA A 60 26.76 -34.31 6.20
N ASP A 61 25.48 -34.61 6.13
CA ASP A 61 24.46 -33.76 5.54
C ASP A 61 23.75 -32.94 6.62
N LYS A 62 23.51 -31.66 6.33
CA LYS A 62 22.68 -30.78 7.15
C LYS A 62 21.61 -30.14 6.30
N LYS A 63 20.36 -30.31 6.71
CA LYS A 63 19.19 -29.61 6.16
C LYS A 63 18.62 -28.68 7.22
N GLN A 64 18.26 -27.47 6.80
CA GLN A 64 17.63 -26.49 7.67
C GLN A 64 16.49 -25.82 6.90
N HIS A 65 15.32 -25.79 7.53
CA HIS A 65 14.12 -25.15 7.03
C HIS A 65 13.75 -24.05 8.02
N THR A 66 13.59 -22.82 7.53
CA THR A 66 13.14 -21.70 8.36
C THR A 66 12.01 -20.97 7.66
N ASN A 67 10.95 -20.61 8.39
CA ASN A 67 9.92 -19.69 7.91
C ASN A 67 10.03 -18.39 8.70
N GLN A 68 10.04 -17.26 8.01
CA GLN A 68 10.21 -15.95 8.63
C GLN A 68 9.14 -15.00 8.10
N ALA A 69 8.35 -14.45 9.01
CA ALA A 69 7.35 -13.43 8.71
C ALA A 69 7.98 -12.03 8.74
N TRP A 70 7.60 -11.18 7.78
CA TRP A 70 8.11 -9.83 7.61
C TRP A 70 6.98 -8.80 7.65
N HIS A 71 7.05 -7.90 8.62
CA HIS A 71 6.08 -6.83 8.87
C HIS A 71 6.54 -5.53 8.26
N ARG A 72 5.60 -4.69 7.78
CA ARG A 72 5.96 -3.36 7.28
C ARG A 72 6.50 -2.53 8.43
N SER A 73 7.67 -1.92 8.26
CA SER A 73 8.37 -1.23 9.36
C SER A 73 7.54 -0.12 9.99
N SER A 74 6.74 0.59 9.19
CA SER A 74 5.84 1.66 9.62
C SER A 74 4.61 1.19 10.40
N HIS A 75 4.29 -0.10 10.47
CA HIS A 75 3.22 -0.59 11.35
C HIS A 75 3.51 -0.33 12.84
N GLN A 76 4.75 -0.02 13.22
CA GLN A 76 5.06 0.49 14.56
C GLN A 76 4.25 1.77 14.89
N ASN A 77 3.94 2.59 13.88
CA ASN A 77 3.12 3.80 14.05
C ASN A 77 1.66 3.42 14.32
N TRP A 78 1.15 2.33 13.73
CA TRP A 78 -0.15 1.78 14.08
C TRP A 78 -0.18 1.31 15.54
N HIS A 79 0.86 0.60 15.99
CA HIS A 79 0.98 0.20 17.39
C HIS A 79 0.96 1.40 18.33
N GLN A 80 1.70 2.46 17.98
CA GLN A 80 1.71 3.71 18.75
C GLN A 80 0.31 4.33 18.82
N ALA A 81 -0.43 4.36 17.71
CA ALA A 81 -1.80 4.86 17.66
C ALA A 81 -2.75 4.04 18.55
N LEU A 82 -2.64 2.70 18.53
CA LEU A 82 -3.40 1.82 19.42
C LEU A 82 -3.13 2.15 20.90
N LYS A 83 -1.86 2.33 21.27
CA LYS A 83 -1.47 2.68 22.65
C LYS A 83 -1.99 4.04 23.09
N GLN A 84 -1.83 5.07 22.25
CA GLN A 84 -2.26 6.43 22.55
C GLN A 84 -3.78 6.52 22.76
N ASN A 85 -4.55 5.74 22.00
CA ASN A 85 -6.00 5.70 22.08
C ASN A 85 -6.53 4.61 23.04
N HIS A 86 -5.66 3.91 23.76
CA HIS A 86 -6.01 2.85 24.71
C HIS A 86 -6.89 1.74 24.10
N ILE A 87 -6.64 1.39 22.85
CA ILE A 87 -7.39 0.39 22.07
C ILE A 87 -7.08 -1.01 22.58
N LYS A 88 -8.12 -1.83 22.83
CA LYS A 88 -7.98 -3.20 23.35
C LYS A 88 -8.75 -4.25 22.56
N THR A 89 -9.72 -3.85 21.73
CA THR A 89 -10.58 -4.78 20.99
C THR A 89 -10.53 -4.50 19.49
N GLU A 90 -10.86 -5.52 18.69
CA GLU A 90 -10.96 -5.38 17.24
C GLU A 90 -11.92 -4.26 16.85
N THR A 91 -13.09 -4.17 17.50
CA THR A 91 -14.09 -3.13 17.23
C THR A 91 -13.50 -1.72 17.41
N GLN A 92 -12.77 -1.49 18.51
CA GLN A 92 -12.12 -0.20 18.77
C GLN A 92 -10.99 0.08 17.76
N ALA A 93 -10.25 -0.96 17.34
CA ALA A 93 -9.21 -0.82 16.32
C ALA A 93 -9.81 -0.48 14.95
N PHE A 94 -10.94 -1.09 14.60
CA PHE A 94 -11.69 -0.79 13.38
C PHE A 94 -12.28 0.63 13.41
N GLU A 95 -12.81 1.08 14.55
CA GLU A 95 -13.28 2.46 14.74
C GLU A 95 -12.15 3.47 14.53
N LEU A 96 -10.97 3.22 15.12
CA LEU A 96 -9.79 4.07 14.93
C LEU A 96 -9.32 4.07 13.46
N PHE A 97 -9.25 2.90 12.83
CA PHE A 97 -8.91 2.76 11.42
C PHE A 97 -9.87 3.59 10.56
N THR A 98 -11.16 3.45 10.80
CA THR A 98 -12.23 4.13 10.07
C THR A 98 -12.14 5.64 10.26
N SER A 99 -11.92 6.11 11.49
CA SER A 99 -11.75 7.54 11.78
C SER A 99 -10.59 8.15 10.97
N ILE A 100 -9.41 7.53 11.00
CA ILE A 100 -8.23 8.05 10.28
C ILE A 100 -8.47 7.99 8.76
N TYR A 101 -9.08 6.91 8.27
CA TYR A 101 -9.38 6.74 6.86
C TYR A 101 -10.37 7.81 6.36
N LEU A 102 -11.46 8.07 7.11
CA LEU A 102 -12.47 9.05 6.74
C LEU A 102 -11.99 10.49 6.90
N GLU A 103 -11.14 10.78 7.89
CA GLU A 103 -10.46 12.07 7.99
C GLU A 103 -9.59 12.33 6.75
N ALA A 104 -8.81 11.32 6.32
CA ALA A 104 -8.00 11.43 5.11
C ALA A 104 -8.85 11.66 3.85
N HIS A 105 -10.02 11.03 3.77
CA HIS A 105 -11.01 11.25 2.71
C HIS A 105 -11.50 12.70 2.71
N GLN A 106 -11.99 13.18 3.84
CA GLN A 106 -12.53 14.54 3.97
C GLN A 106 -11.46 15.58 3.61
N VAL A 107 -10.28 15.50 4.23
CA VAL A 107 -9.16 16.41 3.98
C VAL A 107 -8.78 16.44 2.50
N HIS A 108 -8.79 15.28 1.83
CA HIS A 108 -8.47 15.21 0.42
C HIS A 108 -9.54 15.89 -0.45
N PHE A 109 -10.82 15.61 -0.24
CA PHE A 109 -11.88 16.19 -1.06
C PHE A 109 -12.14 17.67 -0.76
N ASP A 110 -11.73 18.18 0.40
CA ASP A 110 -11.69 19.62 0.69
C ASP A 110 -10.51 20.34 0.00
N SER A 111 -9.54 19.60 -0.55
CA SER A 111 -8.36 20.16 -1.22
C SER A 111 -8.61 20.49 -2.71
N PRO A 112 -7.82 21.39 -3.32
CA PRO A 112 -7.91 21.67 -4.76
C PRO A 112 -7.75 20.42 -5.64
N LEU A 113 -6.90 19.48 -5.23
CA LEU A 113 -6.67 18.24 -5.99
C LEU A 113 -7.89 17.32 -5.94
N GLY A 114 -8.54 17.20 -4.78
CA GLY A 114 -9.78 16.44 -4.63
C GLY A 114 -10.94 17.05 -5.42
N GLN A 115 -11.06 18.38 -5.42
CA GLN A 115 -12.03 19.10 -6.26
C GLN A 115 -11.78 18.87 -7.76
N ALA A 116 -10.52 18.84 -8.20
CA ALA A 116 -10.17 18.48 -9.57
C ALA A 116 -10.59 17.03 -9.89
N MET A 117 -10.37 16.06 -8.98
CA MET A 117 -10.85 14.69 -9.17
C MET A 117 -12.37 14.59 -9.30
N GLN A 118 -13.12 15.37 -8.52
CA GLN A 118 -14.58 15.44 -8.62
C GLN A 118 -15.05 16.10 -9.92
N HIS A 119 -14.28 17.01 -10.50
CA HIS A 119 -14.59 17.57 -11.82
C HIS A 119 -14.60 16.48 -12.91
N PHE A 120 -13.57 15.62 -12.92
CA PHE A 120 -13.48 14.50 -13.86
C PHE A 120 -14.48 13.37 -13.56
N TRP A 121 -14.73 13.11 -12.27
CA TRP A 121 -15.62 12.04 -11.84
C TRP A 121 -16.47 12.51 -10.63
N PRO A 122 -17.66 13.10 -10.87
CA PRO A 122 -18.46 13.74 -9.82
C PRO A 122 -18.83 12.86 -8.63
N THR A 123 -18.91 11.54 -8.82
CA THR A 123 -19.33 10.60 -7.78
C THR A 123 -18.18 9.93 -7.03
N ILE A 124 -16.91 10.28 -7.33
CA ILE A 124 -15.75 9.64 -6.69
C ILE A 124 -15.74 9.80 -5.17
N ALA A 125 -16.16 10.96 -4.67
CA ALA A 125 -16.19 11.26 -3.24
C ALA A 125 -17.28 10.49 -2.48
N THR A 126 -18.31 10.00 -3.17
CA THR A 126 -19.49 9.36 -2.56
C THR A 126 -19.61 7.88 -2.95
N LEU A 127 -18.54 7.27 -3.46
CA LEU A 127 -18.53 5.83 -3.73
C LEU A 127 -18.84 5.06 -2.44
N PRO A 128 -19.63 3.97 -2.49
CA PRO A 128 -20.23 3.36 -1.30
C PRO A 128 -19.21 3.00 -0.22
N GLU A 129 -19.05 3.88 0.77
CA GLU A 129 -17.92 3.90 1.70
C GLU A 129 -17.88 2.65 2.58
N GLU A 130 -19.03 2.19 3.07
CA GLU A 130 -19.12 1.11 4.06
C GLU A 130 -18.62 -0.24 3.54
N VAL A 131 -19.01 -0.63 2.32
CA VAL A 131 -18.54 -1.89 1.71
C VAL A 131 -17.03 -1.84 1.45
N TYR A 132 -16.51 -0.67 1.06
CA TYR A 132 -15.07 -0.50 0.86
C TYR A 132 -14.30 -0.45 2.17
N LEU A 133 -14.85 0.15 3.23
CA LEU A 133 -14.22 0.23 4.54
C LEU A 133 -14.06 -1.17 5.17
N ASN A 134 -15.10 -2.00 5.14
CA ASN A 134 -15.01 -3.36 5.66
C ASN A 134 -14.00 -4.22 4.88
N ALA A 135 -14.00 -4.12 3.56
CA ALA A 135 -12.99 -4.80 2.74
C ALA A 135 -11.58 -4.27 3.00
N SER A 136 -11.42 -2.95 3.16
CA SER A 136 -10.15 -2.32 3.49
C SER A 136 -9.65 -2.75 4.87
N TRP A 137 -10.52 -2.84 5.86
CA TRP A 137 -10.13 -3.35 7.17
C TRP A 137 -9.64 -4.79 7.09
N SER A 138 -10.38 -5.67 6.39
CA SER A 138 -9.96 -7.05 6.21
C SER A 138 -8.60 -7.19 5.51
N TYR A 139 -8.35 -6.42 4.45
CA TYR A 139 -7.05 -6.42 3.78
C TYR A 139 -5.93 -5.79 4.61
N PHE A 140 -6.25 -4.82 5.47
CA PHE A 140 -5.31 -4.27 6.44
C PHE A 140 -4.90 -5.33 7.45
N GLN A 141 -5.86 -6.03 8.07
CA GLN A 141 -5.59 -7.13 9.01
C GLN A 141 -4.77 -8.26 8.38
N GLN A 142 -4.95 -8.53 7.08
CA GLN A 142 -4.18 -9.53 6.34
C GLN A 142 -2.76 -9.06 5.93
N GLY A 143 -2.38 -7.81 6.23
CA GLY A 143 -1.06 -7.28 5.88
C GLY A 143 -0.89 -6.89 4.40
N VAL A 144 -1.96 -6.93 3.60
CA VAL A 144 -1.93 -6.67 2.14
C VAL A 144 -1.48 -5.24 1.84
N TYR A 145 -1.91 -4.27 2.65
CA TYR A 145 -1.52 -2.88 2.44
C TYR A 145 -0.06 -2.61 2.75
N GLY A 146 0.57 -3.39 3.63
CA GLY A 146 2.01 -3.31 3.82
C GLY A 146 2.80 -3.69 2.57
N VAL A 147 2.22 -4.42 1.60
CA VAL A 147 2.84 -4.67 0.28
C VAL A 147 2.63 -3.50 -0.68
N CYS A 148 1.42 -2.96 -0.74
CA CYS A 148 1.00 -2.11 -1.86
C CYS A 148 0.83 -0.61 -1.53
N SER A 149 0.87 -0.21 -0.26
CA SER A 149 0.87 1.19 0.15
C SER A 149 2.19 1.57 0.83
N ARG A 150 2.53 2.87 0.78
CA ARG A 150 3.84 3.39 1.18
C ARG A 150 4.21 3.08 2.63
N ASP A 151 3.23 2.97 3.51
CA ASP A 151 3.44 2.73 4.93
C ASP A 151 2.48 1.70 5.54
N GLY A 152 1.52 1.16 4.78
CA GLY A 152 0.50 0.27 5.31
C GLY A 152 -0.53 0.93 6.23
N LEU A 153 -0.55 2.26 6.38
CA LEU A 153 -1.40 2.97 7.36
C LEU A 153 -2.72 3.47 6.75
N PRO A 154 -3.78 3.68 7.56
CA PRO A 154 -5.14 3.95 7.06
C PRO A 154 -5.22 5.17 6.13
N GLU A 155 -4.54 6.27 6.46
CA GLU A 155 -4.50 7.48 5.63
C GLU A 155 -3.94 7.21 4.23
N THR A 156 -2.79 6.55 4.16
CA THR A 156 -2.12 6.21 2.90
C THR A 156 -2.90 5.14 2.12
N ILE A 157 -3.58 4.22 2.83
CA ILE A 157 -4.49 3.24 2.21
C ILE A 157 -5.60 3.96 1.46
N PHE A 158 -6.27 4.95 2.08
CA PHE A 158 -7.27 5.77 1.41
C PHE A 158 -6.70 6.39 0.13
N LYS A 159 -5.58 7.11 0.24
CA LYS A 159 -4.95 7.81 -0.92
C LYS A 159 -4.67 6.84 -2.06
N LYS A 160 -4.07 5.68 -1.74
CA LYS A 160 -3.76 4.63 -2.71
C LYS A 160 -5.02 4.08 -3.37
N GLN A 161 -6.06 3.77 -2.60
CA GLN A 161 -7.29 3.21 -3.16
C GLN A 161 -8.04 4.22 -4.02
N CYS A 162 -8.17 5.46 -3.55
CA CYS A 162 -8.82 6.55 -4.27
C CYS A 162 -8.11 6.82 -5.60
N GLY A 163 -6.78 7.00 -5.57
CA GLY A 163 -6.00 7.26 -6.78
C GLY A 163 -6.06 6.10 -7.78
N VAL A 164 -5.95 4.83 -7.33
CA VAL A 164 -6.09 3.68 -8.23
C VAL A 164 -7.46 3.65 -8.90
N LYS A 165 -8.54 3.82 -8.13
CA LYS A 165 -9.91 3.85 -8.67
C LYS A 165 -10.09 4.98 -9.69
N PHE A 166 -9.59 6.17 -9.38
CA PHE A 166 -9.67 7.32 -10.27
C PHE A 166 -8.95 7.09 -11.59
N ILE A 167 -7.70 6.64 -11.53
CA ILE A 167 -6.92 6.38 -12.74
C ILE A 167 -7.53 5.25 -13.56
N ASP A 168 -8.01 4.18 -12.91
CA ASP A 168 -8.69 3.09 -13.61
C ASP A 168 -9.97 3.57 -14.29
N HIS A 169 -10.72 4.45 -13.64
CA HIS A 169 -11.90 5.08 -14.24
C HIS A 169 -11.53 5.88 -15.49
N LEU A 170 -10.53 6.76 -15.41
CA LEU A 170 -10.09 7.57 -16.55
C LEU A 170 -9.54 6.73 -17.70
N MET A 171 -8.71 5.73 -17.38
CA MET A 171 -8.12 4.83 -18.38
C MET A 171 -9.17 3.97 -19.09
N ALA A 172 -10.32 3.71 -18.45
CA ALA A 172 -11.44 3.01 -19.06
C ALA A 172 -12.31 3.91 -19.96
N GLN A 173 -12.23 5.24 -19.78
CA GLN A 173 -12.91 6.19 -20.65
C GLN A 173 -12.14 6.37 -21.97
N GLN A 174 -12.84 6.41 -23.10
CA GLN A 174 -12.27 6.80 -24.39
C GLN A 174 -12.41 8.32 -24.59
N ALA A 175 -11.90 9.10 -23.64
CA ALA A 175 -11.97 10.55 -23.65
C ALA A 175 -10.71 11.18 -24.26
N GLN A 176 -10.87 12.37 -24.86
CA GLN A 176 -9.77 13.26 -25.19
C GLN A 176 -9.63 14.27 -24.06
N PHE A 177 -8.40 14.58 -23.67
CA PHE A 177 -8.09 15.52 -22.61
C PHE A 177 -7.34 16.71 -23.18
N SER A 178 -7.72 17.92 -22.78
CA SER A 178 -6.94 19.13 -23.05
C SER A 178 -5.61 19.11 -22.28
N ASN A 179 -4.64 19.92 -22.70
CA ASN A 179 -3.35 20.02 -22.00
C ASN A 179 -3.49 20.36 -20.50
N VAL A 180 -4.44 21.22 -20.14
CA VAL A 180 -4.70 21.60 -18.74
C VAL A 180 -5.22 20.41 -17.94
N GLU A 181 -6.16 19.64 -18.51
CA GLU A 181 -6.68 18.44 -17.87
C GLU A 181 -5.61 17.37 -17.72
N VAL A 182 -4.74 17.19 -18.71
CA VAL A 182 -3.61 16.26 -18.64
C VAL A 182 -2.65 16.65 -17.53
N GLU A 183 -2.32 17.93 -17.38
CA GLU A 183 -1.47 18.40 -16.27
C GLU A 183 -2.11 18.10 -14.91
N GLN A 184 -3.42 18.31 -14.75
CA GLN A 184 -4.14 17.94 -13.52
C GLN A 184 -4.11 16.43 -13.26
N ILE A 185 -4.32 15.61 -14.29
CA ILE A 185 -4.24 14.14 -14.17
C ILE A 185 -2.84 13.71 -13.76
N LEU A 186 -1.78 14.31 -14.30
CA LEU A 186 -0.40 14.01 -13.92
C LEU A 186 -0.11 14.38 -12.45
N GLN A 187 -0.65 15.50 -11.95
CA GLN A 187 -0.57 15.84 -10.52
C GLN A 187 -1.27 14.81 -9.63
N ILE A 188 -2.41 14.28 -10.06
CA ILE A 188 -3.13 13.21 -9.34
C ILE A 188 -2.32 11.91 -9.34
N ILE A 189 -1.65 11.58 -10.46
CA ILE A 189 -0.75 10.41 -10.51
C ILE A 189 0.44 10.60 -9.57
N ASP A 190 1.01 11.80 -9.49
CA ASP A 190 2.09 12.09 -8.55
C ASP A 190 1.62 11.93 -7.10
N TRP A 191 0.42 12.40 -6.76
CA TRP A 191 -0.20 12.18 -5.45
C TRP A 191 -0.37 10.68 -5.15
N LEU A 192 -0.85 9.88 -6.11
CA LEU A 192 -0.93 8.42 -5.97
C LEU A 192 0.45 7.77 -5.80
N ASP A 193 1.48 8.26 -6.50
CA ASP A 193 2.85 7.72 -6.43
C ASP A 193 3.47 7.87 -5.03
N HIS A 194 3.15 8.96 -4.34
CA HIS A 194 3.54 9.17 -2.94
C HIS A 194 2.88 8.14 -2.02
N ALA A 195 1.63 7.75 -2.29
CA ALA A 195 0.89 6.77 -1.49
C ALA A 195 1.21 5.30 -1.85
N ALA A 196 1.69 5.02 -3.06
CA ALA A 196 2.02 3.68 -3.50
C ALA A 196 3.37 3.19 -2.93
N ALA A 197 3.44 1.90 -2.58
CA ALA A 197 4.71 1.28 -2.24
C ALA A 197 5.63 1.15 -3.46
N PRO A 198 6.97 1.14 -3.27
CA PRO A 198 7.84 0.38 -4.16
C PRO A 198 7.50 -1.10 -3.97
N PHE A 199 7.14 -1.79 -5.05
CA PHE A 199 6.85 -3.23 -5.00
C PHE A 199 8.15 -4.04 -5.06
N ALA A 200 8.10 -5.31 -4.64
CA ALA A 200 9.24 -6.19 -4.84
C ALA A 200 9.51 -6.33 -6.36
N PRO A 201 10.78 -6.58 -6.76
CA PRO A 201 11.14 -6.66 -8.18
C PRO A 201 10.27 -7.63 -9.00
N HIS A 202 9.91 -8.78 -8.41
CA HIS A 202 9.10 -9.80 -9.08
C HIS A 202 7.59 -9.49 -9.13
N GLU A 203 7.11 -8.57 -8.30
CA GLU A 203 5.70 -8.16 -8.23
C GLU A 203 5.43 -6.91 -9.07
N THR A 204 6.49 -6.17 -9.43
CA THR A 204 6.38 -4.83 -10.02
C THR A 204 5.56 -4.84 -11.32
N ALA A 205 5.83 -5.79 -12.22
CA ALA A 205 5.18 -5.84 -13.54
C ALA A 205 3.64 -6.00 -13.46
N THR A 206 3.14 -6.68 -12.44
CA THR A 206 1.70 -6.93 -12.24
C THR A 206 1.06 -5.97 -11.25
N SER A 207 1.83 -5.04 -10.70
CA SER A 207 1.39 -4.15 -9.63
C SER A 207 0.48 -3.02 -10.11
N SER A 208 -0.31 -2.44 -9.19
CA SER A 208 -1.02 -1.19 -9.45
C SER A 208 -0.06 -0.02 -9.71
N ARG A 209 1.20 -0.08 -9.24
CA ARG A 209 2.21 0.94 -9.55
C ARG A 209 2.55 0.94 -11.03
N GLN A 210 2.77 -0.23 -11.62
CA GLN A 210 3.01 -0.32 -13.06
C GLN A 210 1.81 0.19 -13.86
N ARG A 211 0.60 -0.25 -13.50
CA ARG A 211 -0.62 0.07 -14.24
C ARG A 211 -1.08 1.53 -14.07
N CYS A 212 -1.24 1.99 -12.83
CA CYS A 212 -1.89 3.27 -12.52
C CYS A 212 -0.92 4.44 -12.37
N ILE A 213 0.40 4.19 -12.32
CA ILE A 213 1.40 5.26 -12.24
C ILE A 213 2.27 5.26 -13.50
N ILE A 214 2.99 4.17 -13.78
CA ILE A 214 3.96 4.15 -14.89
C ILE A 214 3.24 4.19 -16.24
N ASN A 215 2.32 3.26 -16.49
CA ASN A 215 1.59 3.18 -17.75
C ASN A 215 0.65 4.37 -17.92
N ALA A 216 -0.03 4.80 -16.85
CA ALA A 216 -0.88 5.99 -16.88
C ALA A 216 -0.10 7.26 -17.27
N ARG A 217 1.09 7.51 -16.69
CA ARG A 217 1.93 8.64 -17.09
C ARG A 217 2.30 8.59 -18.57
N ILE A 218 2.64 7.40 -19.09
CA ILE A 218 2.96 7.22 -20.52
C ILE A 218 1.74 7.56 -21.37
N HIS A 219 0.58 7.01 -21.01
CA HIS A 219 -0.67 7.23 -21.74
C HIS A 219 -1.05 8.72 -21.78
N PHE A 220 -1.18 9.37 -20.63
CA PHE A 220 -1.68 10.74 -20.58
C PHE A 220 -0.71 11.76 -21.22
N ARG A 221 0.60 11.52 -21.16
CA ARG A 221 1.58 12.40 -21.82
C ARG A 221 1.48 12.42 -23.35
N GLN A 222 0.85 11.42 -23.97
CA GLN A 222 0.67 11.39 -25.42
C GLN A 222 -0.27 12.52 -25.89
N PHE A 223 -1.24 12.92 -25.07
CA PHE A 223 -2.16 14.01 -25.39
C PHE A 223 -1.46 15.38 -25.43
N LEU A 224 -0.41 15.60 -24.63
CA LEU A 224 0.38 16.84 -24.64
C LEU A 224 1.09 17.09 -25.99
N THR A 225 1.43 16.02 -26.70
CA THR A 225 2.13 16.10 -27.99
C THR A 225 1.20 16.27 -29.19
N ALA A 226 -0.08 15.91 -29.04
CA ALA A 226 -1.05 15.93 -30.14
C ALA A 226 -1.52 17.35 -30.51
N ASP A 227 -1.51 18.29 -29.56
CA ASP A 227 -1.95 19.68 -29.78
C ASP A 227 -0.95 20.54 -30.58
N ASN A 228 0.26 20.04 -30.86
CA ASN A 228 1.28 20.76 -31.64
C ASN A 228 1.25 20.48 -33.16
N ILE A 229 0.37 19.60 -33.65
CA ILE A 229 0.30 19.23 -35.08
C ILE A 229 -0.88 19.92 -35.82
N SER A 230 -1.78 20.59 -35.10
CA SER A 230 -3.00 21.19 -35.67
C SER A 230 -3.02 22.74 -35.64
N ARG A 231 -1.86 23.40 -35.62
CA ARG A 231 -1.75 24.86 -35.79
C ARG A 231 -0.92 25.23 -37.00
#